data_AF-A0A291P8V7-F1
#
_entry.id   AF-A0A291P8V7-F1
#
_cell.length_a   1.000
_cell.length_b   1.000
_cell.length_c   1.000
_cell.angle_alpha   90.00
_cell.angle_beta   90.00
_cell.angle_gamma   90.00
#
_symmetry.space_group_name_H-M   'P 1'
#
loop_
_entity.id
_entity.type
_entity.pdbx_description
1 polymer ?
#
loop_
_entity_poly.entity_id
_entity_poly.type
_entity_poly.pdbx_seq_one_letter_code
_entity_poly.pdbx_strand_id
1 'polypeptide(L)'
;MSDDQWVGEHRHSDAGRGPYTTNWDAENTRPQWMFDPEATGRHALRWEDVTAERVDFDGLYYLAESFAVPFDPDHDWQEGDVIPRRLLREGEGSRGDIRVAGDARWSDGYWDVTLVRDLDTGQPDDKAFASQGRYDLAFAVHRNATGSRWHYVSLPYSLGLGREADILASSVTEGTPDWSQPWFDLTLYYPGQVDWPLLIGEAHAGAEKIAAGLPVRAHHDERQLAHYGVEMEFQDAIQRQWALTLVAGLLLLAGLFIGLLPAFRRHHSGGTP
;
A
#
# COMPACT_ATOMS: atom_id res chain seq x y z
N MET A 1 -5.67 -15.92 -0.90
CA MET A 1 -5.28 -15.67 -2.31
C MET A 1 -4.02 -14.82 -2.35
N SER A 2 -3.09 -15.14 -3.22
CA SER A 2 -1.83 -14.39 -3.45
C SER A 2 -1.49 -14.42 -4.93
N ASP A 3 -0.70 -13.45 -5.38
CA ASP A 3 -0.29 -13.22 -6.77
C ASP A 3 1.22 -13.03 -6.75
N ASP A 4 1.95 -13.68 -7.67
CA ASP A 4 3.34 -13.29 -7.96
C ASP A 4 3.38 -12.20 -9.04
N GLN A 5 4.27 -11.23 -8.82
CA GLN A 5 4.37 -9.98 -9.56
C GLN A 5 5.80 -9.48 -9.54
N TRP A 6 6.23 -8.86 -10.64
CA TRP A 6 7.50 -8.12 -10.69
C TRP A 6 7.28 -6.61 -10.85
N VAL A 7 8.27 -5.84 -10.37
CA VAL A 7 8.28 -4.38 -10.45
C VAL A 7 9.42 -3.92 -11.34
N GLY A 8 9.07 -3.28 -12.46
CA GLY A 8 9.98 -2.57 -13.35
C GLY A 8 9.62 -1.09 -13.42
N GLU A 9 9.44 -0.58 -14.62
CA GLU A 9 8.88 0.75 -14.88
C GLU A 9 7.43 0.90 -14.38
N HIS A 10 6.72 -0.23 -14.31
CA HIS A 10 5.47 -0.36 -13.58
C HIS A 10 5.43 -1.70 -12.87
N ARG A 11 4.36 -1.93 -12.09
CA ARG A 11 4.07 -3.23 -11.53
C ARG A 11 3.41 -4.08 -12.59
N HIS A 12 4.04 -5.20 -12.90
CA HIS A 12 3.58 -6.17 -13.88
C HIS A 12 2.96 -7.37 -13.16
N SER A 13 2.13 -8.12 -13.87
CA SER A 13 1.70 -9.43 -13.42
C SER A 13 2.45 -10.48 -14.21
N ASP A 14 2.79 -11.57 -13.54
CA ASP A 14 3.51 -12.67 -14.18
C ASP A 14 2.61 -13.44 -15.13
N ALA A 15 3.22 -14.30 -15.94
CA ALA A 15 2.50 -15.15 -16.86
C ALA A 15 1.57 -16.13 -16.11
N GLY A 16 0.39 -16.36 -16.69
CA GLY A 16 -0.59 -17.29 -16.16
C GLY A 16 -1.87 -16.61 -15.68
N ARG A 17 -2.65 -17.32 -14.87
CA ARG A 17 -3.96 -16.88 -14.39
C ARG A 17 -3.82 -16.27 -13.00
N GLY A 18 -4.31 -15.04 -12.85
CA GLY A 18 -4.29 -14.34 -11.57
C GLY A 18 -5.38 -14.81 -10.60
N PRO A 19 -5.19 -14.57 -9.29
CA PRO A 19 -6.05 -15.08 -8.21
C PRO A 19 -7.44 -14.41 -8.12
N TYR A 20 -7.71 -13.43 -8.98
CA TYR A 20 -9.01 -12.79 -9.09
C TYR A 20 -9.26 -12.25 -10.50
N THR A 21 -10.52 -11.95 -10.78
CA THR A 21 -10.94 -11.17 -11.94
C THR A 21 -11.94 -10.08 -11.54
N THR A 22 -12.17 -9.12 -12.44
CA THR A 22 -13.26 -8.16 -12.28
C THR A 22 -14.57 -8.85 -12.67
N ASN A 23 -15.52 -8.91 -11.74
CA ASN A 23 -16.87 -9.39 -11.97
C ASN A 23 -17.72 -8.28 -12.61
N TRP A 24 -17.51 -8.02 -13.91
CA TRP A 24 -18.23 -6.98 -14.62
C TRP A 24 -18.35 -7.29 -16.11
N ASP A 25 -19.58 -7.25 -16.60
CA ASP A 25 -19.94 -7.31 -18.01
C ASP A 25 -20.11 -5.87 -18.51
N ALA A 26 -19.11 -5.39 -19.25
CA ALA A 26 -19.12 -4.03 -19.77
C ALA A 26 -20.14 -3.80 -20.88
N GLU A 27 -20.49 -4.86 -21.64
CA GLU A 27 -21.42 -4.76 -22.77
C GLU A 27 -22.86 -4.60 -22.26
N ASN A 28 -23.21 -5.36 -21.23
CA ASN A 28 -24.55 -5.35 -20.64
C ASN A 28 -24.64 -4.50 -19.36
N THR A 29 -23.56 -3.85 -18.96
CA THR A 29 -23.49 -2.96 -17.77
C THR A 29 -24.00 -3.61 -16.48
N ARG A 30 -23.59 -4.85 -16.23
CA ARG A 30 -24.05 -5.67 -15.09
C ARG A 30 -22.96 -6.59 -14.54
N PRO A 31 -23.11 -7.20 -13.36
CA PRO A 31 -22.23 -8.28 -12.91
C PRO A 31 -22.26 -9.46 -13.89
N GLN A 32 -21.15 -10.19 -13.99
CA GLN A 32 -21.11 -11.46 -14.74
C GLN A 32 -21.60 -12.63 -13.89
N TRP A 33 -21.32 -12.56 -12.59
CA TRP A 33 -21.52 -13.63 -11.62
C TRP A 33 -22.28 -13.11 -10.39
N MET A 34 -23.07 -13.96 -9.77
CA MET A 34 -23.69 -13.75 -8.46
C MET A 34 -23.41 -14.93 -7.55
N PHE A 35 -23.81 -14.83 -6.28
CA PHE A 35 -23.72 -15.97 -5.37
C PHE A 35 -24.64 -17.10 -5.83
N ASP A 36 -24.16 -18.33 -5.75
CA ASP A 36 -24.99 -19.51 -5.95
C ASP A 36 -25.95 -19.66 -4.76
N PRO A 37 -27.27 -19.47 -4.93
CA PRO A 37 -28.22 -19.61 -3.84
C PRO A 37 -28.32 -21.06 -3.32
N GLU A 38 -28.00 -22.06 -4.13
CA GLU A 38 -28.00 -23.47 -3.69
C GLU A 38 -26.80 -23.75 -2.76
N ALA A 39 -25.64 -23.15 -3.04
CA ALA A 39 -24.44 -23.32 -2.22
C ALA A 39 -24.39 -22.37 -1.01
N THR A 40 -24.96 -21.17 -1.14
CA THR A 40 -24.75 -20.06 -0.18
C THR A 40 -26.01 -19.59 0.54
N GLY A 41 -27.18 -20.03 0.07
CA GLY A 41 -28.48 -19.61 0.59
C GLY A 41 -28.84 -18.15 0.26
N ARG A 42 -28.12 -17.47 -0.64
CA ARG A 42 -28.35 -16.08 -1.02
C ARG A 42 -27.92 -15.78 -2.46
N HIS A 43 -28.48 -14.73 -3.05
CA HIS A 43 -28.10 -14.23 -4.38
C HIS A 43 -27.11 -13.04 -4.30
N ALA A 44 -27.17 -12.25 -3.23
CA ALA A 44 -26.30 -11.10 -2.95
C ALA A 44 -26.06 -10.90 -1.45
N LEU A 45 -25.13 -10.00 -1.13
CA LEU A 45 -25.01 -9.41 0.21
C LEU A 45 -25.95 -8.22 0.36
N ARG A 46 -26.13 -7.75 1.59
CA ARG A 46 -26.87 -6.52 1.89
C ARG A 46 -25.91 -5.40 2.23
N TRP A 47 -26.09 -4.25 1.58
CA TRP A 47 -25.25 -3.07 1.78
C TRP A 47 -25.17 -2.62 3.24
N GLU A 48 -26.30 -2.66 3.96
CA GLU A 48 -26.39 -2.30 5.38
C GLU A 48 -25.62 -3.25 6.30
N ASP A 49 -25.44 -4.51 5.92
CA ASP A 49 -24.65 -5.48 6.68
C ASP A 49 -23.17 -5.25 6.43
N VAL A 50 -22.79 -5.04 5.17
CA VAL A 50 -21.38 -4.78 4.78
C VAL A 50 -20.87 -3.49 5.43
N THR A 51 -21.64 -2.41 5.37
CA THR A 51 -21.23 -1.10 5.92
C THR A 51 -21.28 -1.04 7.45
N ALA A 52 -22.07 -1.89 8.08
CA ALA A 52 -22.10 -2.04 9.54
C ALA A 52 -21.11 -3.09 10.05
N GLU A 53 -20.23 -3.62 9.19
CA GLU A 53 -19.25 -4.66 9.54
C GLU A 53 -19.89 -5.91 10.17
N ARG A 54 -21.12 -6.24 9.77
CA ARG A 54 -21.86 -7.44 10.22
C ARG A 54 -21.44 -8.72 9.51
N VAL A 55 -20.64 -8.61 8.46
CA VAL A 55 -20.01 -9.74 7.77
C VAL A 55 -18.63 -9.99 8.38
N ASP A 56 -18.37 -11.22 8.82
CA ASP A 56 -17.08 -11.61 9.39
C ASP A 56 -16.34 -12.63 8.50
N PHE A 57 -15.17 -13.06 8.95
CA PHE A 57 -14.30 -14.00 8.24
C PHE A 57 -14.88 -15.41 8.09
N ASP A 58 -15.82 -15.80 8.96
CA ASP A 58 -16.45 -17.11 8.93
C ASP A 58 -17.73 -17.10 8.09
N GLY A 59 -18.27 -15.92 7.79
CA GLY A 59 -19.37 -15.68 6.87
C GLY A 59 -18.95 -15.53 5.40
N LEU A 60 -19.96 -15.50 4.53
CA LEU A 60 -19.77 -15.22 3.11
C LEU A 60 -19.74 -13.70 2.89
N TYR A 61 -18.55 -13.14 2.75
CA TYR A 61 -18.31 -11.72 2.45
C TYR A 61 -17.65 -11.48 1.08
N TYR A 62 -17.21 -12.55 0.41
CA TYR A 62 -16.51 -12.52 -0.87
C TYR A 62 -17.20 -13.44 -1.88
N LEU A 63 -16.89 -13.25 -3.16
CA LEU A 63 -17.35 -14.11 -4.25
C LEU A 63 -16.18 -14.92 -4.80
N ALA A 64 -16.36 -16.22 -5.03
CA ALA A 64 -15.35 -17.09 -5.65
C ALA A 64 -15.97 -18.07 -6.65
N GLU A 65 -15.16 -18.54 -7.60
CA GLU A 65 -15.60 -19.49 -8.65
C GLU A 65 -16.24 -20.76 -8.08
N SER A 66 -15.85 -21.21 -6.89
CA SER A 66 -16.39 -22.42 -6.25
C SER A 66 -17.85 -22.31 -5.79
N PHE A 67 -18.40 -21.10 -5.70
CA PHE A 67 -19.78 -20.87 -5.26
C PHE A 67 -20.44 -19.68 -6.00
N ALA A 68 -20.03 -19.46 -7.25
CA ALA A 68 -20.59 -18.43 -8.12
C ALA A 68 -21.34 -19.06 -9.30
N VAL A 69 -22.48 -18.47 -9.65
CA VAL A 69 -23.28 -18.81 -10.84
C VAL A 69 -23.41 -17.57 -11.74
N PRO A 70 -23.73 -17.73 -13.04
CA PRO A 70 -24.00 -16.60 -13.91
C PRO A 70 -25.04 -15.66 -13.29
N PHE A 71 -24.80 -14.35 -13.41
CA PHE A 71 -25.73 -13.34 -12.92
C PHE A 71 -27.10 -13.49 -13.57
N ASP A 72 -28.15 -13.59 -12.74
CA ASP A 72 -29.54 -13.64 -13.19
C ASP A 72 -30.14 -12.22 -13.21
N PRO A 73 -30.34 -11.61 -14.39
CA PRO A 73 -30.93 -10.28 -14.48
C PRO A 73 -32.44 -10.25 -14.18
N ASP A 74 -33.12 -11.41 -14.23
CA ASP A 74 -34.56 -11.53 -14.07
C ASP A 74 -34.96 -11.84 -12.61
N HIS A 75 -33.97 -12.02 -11.73
CA HIS A 75 -34.18 -12.09 -10.29
C HIS A 75 -34.81 -10.78 -9.76
N ASP A 76 -35.65 -10.89 -8.72
CA ASP A 76 -36.32 -9.75 -8.07
C ASP A 76 -35.36 -8.99 -7.15
N TRP A 77 -34.34 -8.36 -7.74
CA TRP A 77 -33.32 -7.58 -7.05
C TRP A 77 -33.93 -6.43 -6.26
N GLN A 78 -33.50 -6.29 -5.01
CA GLN A 78 -33.97 -5.25 -4.11
C GLN A 78 -32.90 -4.16 -3.93
N GLU A 79 -33.34 -2.93 -3.67
CA GLU A 79 -32.44 -1.85 -3.28
C GLU A 79 -31.59 -2.29 -2.07
N GLY A 80 -30.28 -2.04 -2.15
CA GLY A 80 -29.30 -2.49 -1.16
C GLY A 80 -28.73 -3.90 -1.39
N ASP A 81 -29.16 -4.65 -2.41
CA ASP A 81 -28.44 -5.85 -2.84
C ASP A 81 -27.10 -5.49 -3.46
N VAL A 82 -26.02 -6.13 -3.00
CA VAL A 82 -24.67 -5.86 -3.47
C VAL A 82 -23.91 -7.15 -3.76
N ILE A 83 -23.25 -7.18 -4.90
CA ILE A 83 -22.42 -8.30 -5.36
C ILE A 83 -20.95 -7.85 -5.34
N PRO A 84 -20.02 -8.67 -4.79
CA PRO A 84 -18.60 -8.35 -4.81
C PRO A 84 -18.07 -8.10 -6.23
N ARG A 85 -17.35 -6.98 -6.39
CA ARG A 85 -16.69 -6.59 -7.65
C ARG A 85 -15.59 -7.58 -8.07
N ARG A 86 -14.97 -8.27 -7.11
CA ARG A 86 -13.90 -9.23 -7.37
C ARG A 86 -14.45 -10.64 -7.24
N LEU A 87 -14.23 -11.44 -8.27
CA LEU A 87 -14.40 -12.89 -8.23
C LEU A 87 -13.03 -13.51 -7.94
N LEU A 88 -12.91 -14.23 -6.84
CA LEU A 88 -11.70 -14.98 -6.49
C LEU A 88 -11.66 -16.31 -7.24
N ARG A 89 -10.46 -16.72 -7.63
CA ARG A 89 -10.21 -17.95 -8.41
C ARG A 89 -8.80 -18.44 -8.24
N GLU A 90 -8.56 -19.74 -8.37
CA GLU A 90 -7.22 -20.29 -8.20
C GLU A 90 -6.22 -19.71 -9.21
N GLY A 91 -5.03 -19.33 -8.73
CA GLY A 91 -3.93 -18.87 -9.58
C GLY A 91 -3.30 -20.03 -10.34
N GLU A 92 -2.79 -19.78 -11.54
CA GLU A 92 -2.12 -20.80 -12.37
C GLU A 92 -0.87 -20.22 -13.03
N GLY A 93 0.13 -21.07 -13.25
CA GLY A 93 1.44 -20.65 -13.80
C GLY A 93 2.27 -19.85 -12.79
N SER A 94 3.28 -19.13 -13.30
CA SER A 94 4.19 -18.26 -12.52
C SER A 94 3.43 -17.39 -11.53
N ARG A 95 2.35 -16.79 -12.04
CA ARG A 95 1.47 -15.91 -11.30
C ARG A 95 0.83 -16.54 -10.03
N GLY A 96 0.73 -17.87 -9.98
CA GLY A 96 0.20 -18.64 -8.86
C GLY A 96 1.26 -19.35 -8.00
N ASP A 97 2.54 -19.02 -8.15
CA ASP A 97 3.63 -19.71 -7.45
C ASP A 97 3.69 -19.37 -5.95
N ILE A 98 3.17 -18.20 -5.56
CA ILE A 98 2.96 -17.82 -4.16
C ILE A 98 1.54 -18.20 -3.72
N ARG A 99 1.44 -18.91 -2.60
CA ARG A 99 0.16 -19.30 -1.99
C ARG A 99 0.08 -18.87 -0.54
N VAL A 100 -1.14 -18.71 -0.04
CA VAL A 100 -1.40 -18.60 1.41
C VAL A 100 -1.47 -20.02 1.96
N ALA A 101 -0.66 -20.34 2.97
CA ALA A 101 -0.75 -21.60 3.69
C ALA A 101 -1.77 -21.48 4.82
N GLY A 102 -2.77 -22.38 4.83
CA GLY A 102 -3.89 -22.30 5.77
C GLY A 102 -4.79 -21.10 5.48
N ASP A 103 -5.39 -20.54 6.54
CA ASP A 103 -6.24 -19.36 6.46
C ASP A 103 -5.48 -18.11 6.92
N ALA A 104 -5.58 -17.03 6.17
CA ALA A 104 -5.21 -15.70 6.67
C ALA A 104 -6.30 -15.20 7.63
N ARG A 105 -5.94 -14.81 8.84
CA ARG A 105 -6.90 -14.42 9.89
C ARG A 105 -6.55 -13.07 10.49
N TRP A 106 -7.58 -12.29 10.81
CA TRP A 106 -7.44 -11.09 11.62
C TRP A 106 -7.89 -11.39 13.06
N SER A 107 -7.02 -11.18 14.03
CA SER A 107 -7.34 -11.35 15.45
C SER A 107 -6.48 -10.43 16.31
N ASP A 108 -7.03 -9.94 17.43
CA ASP A 108 -6.33 -9.10 18.41
C ASP A 108 -5.61 -7.87 17.83
N GLY A 109 -6.09 -7.33 16.71
CA GLY A 109 -5.53 -6.15 16.05
C GLY A 109 -4.42 -6.46 15.03
N TYR A 110 -4.22 -7.73 14.68
CA TYR A 110 -3.16 -8.17 13.77
C TYR A 110 -3.70 -9.09 12.68
N TRP A 111 -3.09 -9.00 11.49
CA TRP A 111 -3.22 -10.01 10.45
C TRP A 111 -2.18 -11.11 10.69
N ASP A 112 -2.65 -12.34 10.74
CA ASP A 112 -1.82 -13.55 10.64
C ASP A 112 -1.91 -14.09 9.21
N VAL A 113 -0.78 -14.09 8.51
CA VAL A 113 -0.67 -14.52 7.11
C VAL A 113 0.61 -15.31 6.95
N THR A 114 0.48 -16.58 6.55
CA THR A 114 1.62 -17.39 6.11
C THR A 114 1.62 -17.49 4.59
N LEU A 115 2.70 -17.04 3.95
CA LEU A 115 2.94 -17.20 2.52
C LEU A 115 3.95 -18.32 2.26
N VAL A 116 3.67 -19.13 1.24
CA VAL A 116 4.54 -20.23 0.82
C VAL A 116 4.79 -20.17 -0.68
N ARG A 117 6.02 -20.48 -1.06
CA ARG A 117 6.47 -20.67 -2.44
C ARG A 117 7.73 -21.53 -2.44
N ASP A 118 8.06 -22.12 -3.58
CA ASP A 118 9.34 -22.80 -3.74
C ASP A 118 10.50 -21.80 -3.68
N LEU A 119 11.66 -22.23 -3.17
CA LEU A 119 12.86 -21.37 -3.15
C LEU A 119 13.30 -20.99 -4.57
N ASP A 120 13.13 -21.91 -5.51
CA ASP A 120 13.35 -21.70 -6.93
C ASP A 120 12.10 -22.20 -7.68
N THR A 121 11.33 -21.28 -8.24
CA THR A 121 10.12 -21.57 -9.02
C THR A 121 10.44 -22.03 -10.45
N GLY A 122 11.70 -21.86 -10.88
CA GLY A 122 12.14 -22.11 -12.26
C GLY A 122 11.72 -21.04 -13.27
N GLN A 123 11.06 -19.97 -12.83
CA GLN A 123 10.61 -18.87 -13.68
C GLN A 123 11.70 -17.78 -13.78
N PRO A 124 11.97 -17.24 -14.98
CA PRO A 124 13.09 -16.32 -15.20
C PRO A 124 12.88 -14.92 -14.61
N ASP A 125 11.63 -14.53 -14.39
CA ASP A 125 11.19 -13.27 -13.76
C ASP A 125 11.14 -13.35 -12.24
N ASP A 126 11.18 -14.55 -11.67
CA ASP A 126 11.14 -14.76 -10.23
C ASP A 126 12.52 -14.71 -9.59
N LYS A 127 12.56 -14.24 -8.34
CA LYS A 127 13.78 -14.29 -7.56
C LYS A 127 14.03 -15.70 -7.02
N ALA A 128 14.99 -16.43 -7.60
CA ALA A 128 15.46 -17.68 -7.00
C ALA A 128 16.28 -17.42 -5.72
N PHE A 129 15.95 -18.17 -4.66
CA PHE A 129 16.65 -18.23 -3.39
C PHE A 129 17.49 -19.49 -3.29
N ALA A 130 18.74 -19.33 -2.88
CA ALA A 130 19.71 -20.39 -2.73
C ALA A 130 20.22 -20.43 -1.29
N SER A 131 20.51 -21.64 -0.82
CA SER A 131 21.20 -21.86 0.45
C SER A 131 22.50 -21.06 0.52
N GLN A 132 22.81 -20.52 1.70
CA GLN A 132 23.93 -19.61 1.91
C GLN A 132 23.81 -18.30 1.10
N GLY A 133 22.63 -17.95 0.60
CA GLY A 133 22.36 -16.69 -0.06
C GLY A 133 22.11 -15.53 0.92
N ARG A 134 22.32 -14.31 0.44
CA ARG A 134 21.92 -13.06 1.08
C ARG A 134 21.14 -12.22 0.08
N TYR A 135 19.97 -11.73 0.47
CA TYR A 135 19.00 -11.08 -0.41
C TYR A 135 18.50 -9.79 0.22
N ASP A 136 18.05 -8.85 -0.60
CA ASP A 136 17.34 -7.67 -0.13
C ASP A 136 15.84 -7.94 -0.10
N LEU A 137 15.19 -7.59 1.01
CA LEU A 137 13.78 -7.77 1.29
C LEU A 137 13.17 -6.44 1.72
N ALA A 138 11.99 -6.12 1.21
CA ALA A 138 11.21 -4.97 1.65
C ALA A 138 9.73 -5.34 1.71
N PHE A 139 8.99 -4.66 2.57
CA PHE A 139 7.59 -4.96 2.85
C PHE A 139 6.72 -3.78 2.47
N ALA A 140 5.53 -4.08 1.95
CA ALA A 140 4.50 -3.08 1.69
C ALA A 140 3.15 -3.56 2.23
N VAL A 141 2.43 -2.68 2.94
CA VAL A 141 1.10 -2.97 3.47
C VAL A 141 0.10 -1.97 2.90
N HIS A 142 -0.86 -2.48 2.14
CA HIS A 142 -1.99 -1.73 1.62
C HIS A 142 -3.14 -1.77 2.63
N ARG A 143 -3.66 -0.60 3.01
CA ARG A 143 -4.85 -0.49 3.87
C ARG A 143 -6.07 -0.07 3.04
N ASN A 144 -7.27 -0.30 3.56
CA ASN A 144 -8.54 0.19 3.02
C ASN A 144 -8.87 -0.25 1.57
N ALA A 145 -8.37 -1.42 1.15
CA ALA A 145 -8.58 -1.97 -0.19
C ALA A 145 -8.20 -1.00 -1.34
N THR A 146 -7.32 -0.03 -1.08
CA THR A 146 -6.82 0.89 -2.12
C THR A 146 -5.67 0.25 -2.88
N GLY A 147 -5.90 -0.03 -4.17
CA GLY A 147 -4.83 -0.32 -5.10
C GLY A 147 -3.94 0.91 -5.34
N SER A 148 -2.73 0.67 -5.86
CA SER A 148 -1.77 1.72 -6.25
C SER A 148 -1.09 2.43 -5.07
N ARG A 149 -1.00 3.77 -5.09
CA ARG A 149 -0.02 4.54 -4.30
C ARG A 149 -0.25 4.57 -2.79
N TRP A 150 -1.44 4.23 -2.32
CA TRP A 150 -1.80 4.33 -0.90
C TRP A 150 -1.43 3.05 -0.15
N HIS A 151 -0.18 3.00 0.30
CA HIS A 151 0.37 1.92 1.09
C HIS A 151 1.52 2.42 1.95
N TYR A 152 1.88 1.63 2.95
CA TYR A 152 3.07 1.85 3.77
C TYR A 152 4.17 0.91 3.31
N VAL A 153 5.42 1.38 3.33
CA VAL A 153 6.60 0.59 2.94
C VAL A 153 7.62 0.53 4.07
N SER A 154 8.47 -0.48 4.04
CA SER A 154 9.67 -0.55 4.87
C SER A 154 10.87 0.01 4.12
N LEU A 155 11.91 0.42 4.85
CA LEU A 155 13.25 0.42 4.27
C LEU A 155 13.69 -1.03 3.97
N PRO A 156 14.66 -1.27 3.07
CA PRO A 156 15.15 -2.63 2.79
C PRO A 156 15.85 -3.27 3.99
N TYR A 157 15.65 -4.57 4.17
CA TYR A 157 16.33 -5.43 5.14
C TYR A 157 17.04 -6.54 4.38
N SER A 158 18.18 -6.99 4.88
CA SER A 158 18.83 -8.17 4.33
C SER A 158 18.24 -9.46 4.91
N LEU A 159 17.91 -10.42 4.05
CA LEU A 159 17.50 -11.78 4.37
C LEU A 159 18.68 -12.74 4.15
N GLY A 160 19.03 -13.51 5.17
CA GLY A 160 20.12 -14.49 5.14
C GLY A 160 19.62 -15.92 5.21
N LEU A 161 19.93 -16.74 4.20
CA LEU A 161 19.65 -18.18 4.21
C LEU A 161 20.88 -18.91 4.75
N GLY A 162 21.06 -18.91 6.07
CA GLY A 162 22.25 -19.45 6.73
C GLY A 162 23.49 -18.55 6.62
N ARG A 163 23.29 -17.24 6.41
CA ARG A 163 24.30 -16.19 6.46
C ARG A 163 23.85 -15.05 7.37
N GLU A 164 24.80 -14.32 7.93
CA GLU A 164 24.51 -13.10 8.71
C GLU A 164 23.77 -12.07 7.85
N ALA A 165 22.64 -11.59 8.37
CA ALA A 165 21.75 -10.63 7.77
C ALA A 165 20.81 -10.05 8.84
N ASP A 166 20.00 -9.05 8.49
CA ASP A 166 19.05 -8.44 9.43
C ASP A 166 17.93 -9.42 9.82
N ILE A 167 17.47 -10.24 8.86
CA ILE A 167 16.47 -11.30 9.04
C ILE A 167 17.11 -12.63 8.66
N LEU A 168 17.03 -13.61 9.56
CA LEU A 168 17.60 -14.94 9.35
C LEU A 168 16.51 -15.97 9.04
N ALA A 169 16.66 -16.68 7.92
CA ALA A 169 15.79 -17.79 7.60
C ALA A 169 16.10 -19.00 8.49
N SER A 170 15.05 -19.66 8.98
CA SER A 170 15.14 -20.91 9.72
C SER A 170 14.80 -22.08 8.81
N SER A 171 15.60 -23.14 8.85
CA SER A 171 15.32 -24.37 8.11
C SER A 171 14.35 -25.25 8.90
N VAL A 172 13.28 -25.69 8.24
CA VAL A 172 12.33 -26.66 8.78
C VAL A 172 12.39 -27.90 7.89
N THR A 173 12.91 -29.00 8.43
CA THR A 173 13.08 -30.26 7.66
C THR A 173 11.93 -31.24 7.86
N GLU A 174 11.17 -31.09 8.95
CA GLU A 174 10.03 -31.94 9.29
C GLU A 174 8.95 -31.11 10.01
N GLY A 175 7.68 -31.44 9.76
CA GLY A 175 6.54 -30.77 10.39
C GLY A 175 6.21 -29.39 9.82
N THR A 176 5.36 -28.66 10.53
CA THR A 176 5.02 -27.26 10.23
C THR A 176 5.97 -26.32 10.97
N PRO A 177 6.30 -25.14 10.39
CA PRO A 177 7.06 -24.12 11.12
C PRO A 177 6.40 -23.79 12.46
N ASP A 178 7.22 -23.67 13.50
CA ASP A 178 6.81 -23.12 14.78
C ASP A 178 6.91 -21.59 14.72
N TRP A 179 5.84 -20.89 15.10
CA TRP A 179 5.73 -19.44 15.10
C TRP A 179 5.82 -18.84 16.52
N SER A 180 6.28 -19.62 17.50
CA SER A 180 6.42 -19.19 18.90
C SER A 180 7.58 -18.24 19.18
N GLN A 181 8.44 -17.97 18.18
CA GLN A 181 9.56 -17.05 18.32
C GLN A 181 9.09 -15.61 18.59
N PRO A 182 9.96 -14.76 19.19
CA PRO A 182 9.68 -13.34 19.32
C PRO A 182 9.36 -12.69 17.97
N TRP A 183 8.43 -11.73 18.00
CA TRP A 183 8.07 -10.95 16.83
C TRP A 183 9.25 -10.09 16.38
N PHE A 184 9.39 -9.95 15.07
CA PHE A 184 10.32 -8.99 14.48
C PHE A 184 9.56 -7.69 14.19
N ASP A 185 9.86 -6.66 14.97
CA ASP A 185 9.24 -5.35 14.79
C ASP A 185 9.88 -4.60 13.62
N LEU A 186 9.06 -4.30 12.61
CA LEU A 186 9.47 -3.52 11.45
C LEU A 186 8.65 -2.23 11.39
N THR A 187 9.36 -1.10 11.23
CA THR A 187 8.70 0.20 11.06
C THR A 187 8.33 0.41 9.59
N LEU A 188 7.05 0.68 9.35
CA LEU A 188 6.54 1.07 8.04
C LEU A 188 6.27 2.59 8.00
N TYR A 189 6.46 3.20 6.84
CA TYR A 189 6.20 4.61 6.63
C TYR A 189 5.45 4.86 5.32
N TYR A 190 4.73 5.98 5.24
CA TYR A 190 4.09 6.39 4.00
C TYR A 190 5.14 7.05 3.10
N PRO A 191 5.42 6.53 1.89
CA PRO A 191 6.54 7.00 1.08
C PRO A 191 6.28 8.31 0.33
N GLY A 192 5.03 8.80 0.32
CA GLY A 192 4.65 9.96 -0.49
C GLY A 192 4.82 9.71 -1.99
N GLN A 193 5.12 10.77 -2.74
CA GLN A 193 5.42 10.70 -4.17
C GLN A 193 6.83 11.22 -4.44
N VAL A 194 7.70 10.29 -4.81
CA VAL A 194 9.08 10.56 -5.20
C VAL A 194 9.35 9.77 -6.47
N ASP A 195 9.95 10.42 -7.47
CA ASP A 195 10.29 9.77 -8.74
C ASP A 195 11.79 9.49 -8.88
N TRP A 196 12.12 8.58 -9.78
CA TRP A 196 13.50 8.21 -10.04
C TRP A 196 14.36 9.40 -10.51
N PRO A 197 13.91 10.26 -11.46
CA PRO A 197 14.66 11.44 -11.87
C PRO A 197 15.07 12.37 -10.72
N LEU A 198 14.19 12.60 -9.73
CA LEU A 198 14.52 13.38 -8.55
C LEU A 198 15.62 12.70 -7.72
N LEU A 199 15.49 11.40 -7.48
CA LEU A 199 16.44 10.63 -6.65
C LEU A 199 17.87 10.64 -7.21
N ILE A 200 18.01 10.58 -8.53
CA ILE A 200 19.31 10.59 -9.22
C ILE A 200 19.72 11.99 -9.70
N GLY A 201 18.92 13.02 -9.45
CA GLY A 201 19.14 14.38 -9.92
C GLY A 201 19.91 15.25 -8.93
N GLU A 202 20.40 16.40 -9.39
CA GLU A 202 21.18 17.36 -8.58
C GLU A 202 20.40 17.92 -7.38
N ALA A 203 19.06 17.90 -7.44
CA ALA A 203 18.20 18.32 -6.35
C ALA A 203 18.28 17.38 -5.13
N HIS A 204 18.70 16.13 -5.33
CA HIS A 204 18.90 15.18 -4.24
C HIS A 204 20.39 15.06 -3.89
N ALA A 205 20.76 15.55 -2.71
CA ALA A 205 22.15 15.54 -2.23
C ALA A 205 22.78 14.12 -2.15
N GLY A 206 21.95 13.07 -2.16
CA GLY A 206 22.39 11.67 -2.16
C GLY A 206 22.50 11.03 -3.55
N ALA A 207 22.30 11.76 -4.66
CA ALA A 207 22.23 11.19 -6.01
C ALA A 207 23.46 10.34 -6.38
N GLU A 208 24.68 10.82 -6.10
CA GLU A 208 25.91 10.06 -6.35
C GLU A 208 25.96 8.74 -5.57
N LYS A 209 25.40 8.73 -4.35
CA LYS A 209 25.35 7.55 -3.49
C LYS A 209 24.33 6.53 -3.98
N ILE A 210 23.19 6.99 -4.48
CA ILE A 210 22.20 6.14 -5.13
C ILE A 210 22.80 5.52 -6.39
N ALA A 211 23.51 6.30 -7.21
CA ALA A 211 24.21 5.79 -8.38
C ALA A 211 25.30 4.76 -8.02
N ALA A 212 25.94 4.92 -6.86
CA ALA A 212 26.89 3.95 -6.31
C ALA A 212 26.24 2.73 -5.64
N GLY A 213 24.90 2.65 -5.59
CA GLY A 213 24.17 1.54 -4.98
C GLY A 213 24.29 1.47 -3.47
N LEU A 214 24.58 2.59 -2.79
CA LEU A 214 24.68 2.62 -1.34
C LEU A 214 23.28 2.44 -0.71
N PRO A 215 23.15 1.62 0.36
CA PRO A 215 21.88 1.39 1.02
C PRO A 215 21.27 2.69 1.55
N VAL A 216 19.97 2.89 1.28
CA VAL A 216 19.20 4.05 1.75
C VAL A 216 19.27 4.24 3.27
N ARG A 217 19.31 3.13 4.04
CA ARG A 217 19.38 3.10 5.50
C ARG A 217 20.67 3.67 6.10
N ALA A 218 21.73 3.81 5.29
CA ALA A 218 22.96 4.43 5.76
C ALA A 218 22.80 5.95 5.99
N HIS A 219 21.79 6.57 5.37
CA HIS A 219 21.61 8.02 5.35
C HIS A 219 20.19 8.49 5.65
N HIS A 220 19.22 7.57 5.71
CA HIS A 220 17.81 7.87 5.96
C HIS A 220 17.21 6.90 6.97
N ASP A 221 16.22 7.41 7.71
CA ASP A 221 15.33 6.64 8.57
C ASP A 221 13.87 6.81 8.14
N GLU A 222 13.01 5.90 8.59
CA GLU A 222 11.61 5.82 8.23
C GLU A 222 10.84 7.12 8.60
N ARG A 223 11.18 7.75 9.72
CA ARG A 223 10.50 8.97 10.18
C ARG A 223 10.85 10.15 9.28
N GLN A 224 12.12 10.29 8.92
CA GLN A 224 12.58 11.31 7.99
C GLN A 224 11.92 11.14 6.63
N LEU A 225 11.91 9.92 6.08
CA LEU A 225 11.32 9.65 4.77
C LEU A 225 9.80 9.81 4.76
N ALA A 226 9.10 9.47 5.84
CA ALA A 226 7.68 9.80 5.98
C ALA A 226 7.42 11.30 5.85
N HIS A 227 8.28 12.13 6.46
CA HIS A 227 8.11 13.57 6.40
C HIS A 227 8.42 14.11 5.00
N TYR A 228 9.61 13.76 4.46
CA TYR A 228 10.04 14.23 3.16
C TYR A 228 9.11 13.76 2.04
N GLY A 229 8.61 12.52 2.09
CA GLY A 229 7.66 12.02 1.10
C GLY A 229 6.40 12.86 1.03
N VAL A 230 5.86 13.27 2.18
CA VAL A 230 4.68 14.16 2.25
C VAL A 230 5.04 15.58 1.78
N GLU A 231 6.19 16.12 2.19
CA GLU A 231 6.63 17.44 1.73
C GLU A 231 6.81 17.50 0.20
N MET A 232 7.38 16.46 -0.39
CA MET A 232 7.54 16.34 -1.84
C MET A 232 6.19 16.22 -2.54
N GLU A 233 5.27 15.40 -2.03
CA GLU A 233 3.93 15.24 -2.61
C GLU A 233 3.14 16.56 -2.61
N PHE A 234 3.26 17.36 -1.54
CA PHE A 234 2.50 18.60 -1.39
C PHE A 234 3.33 19.87 -1.64
N GLN A 235 4.50 19.75 -2.28
CA GLN A 235 5.45 20.85 -2.44
C GLN A 235 4.81 22.10 -3.04
N ASP A 236 4.04 21.95 -4.11
CA ASP A 236 3.35 23.07 -4.78
C ASP A 236 2.32 23.75 -3.87
N ALA A 237 1.53 22.97 -3.13
CA ALA A 237 0.53 23.48 -2.20
C ALA A 237 1.18 24.21 -1.03
N ILE A 238 2.27 23.66 -0.50
CA ILE A 238 3.08 24.26 0.56
C ILE A 238 3.66 25.59 0.07
N GLN A 239 4.36 25.62 -1.07
CA GLN A 239 4.94 26.85 -1.62
C GLN A 239 3.89 27.92 -1.87
N ARG A 240 2.73 27.55 -2.44
CA ARG A 240 1.62 28.47 -2.64
C ARG A 240 1.11 29.05 -1.32
N GLN A 241 0.91 28.21 -0.30
CA GLN A 241 0.44 28.67 1.00
C GLN A 241 1.47 29.58 1.69
N TRP A 242 2.76 29.27 1.57
CA TRP A 242 3.85 30.10 2.09
C TRP A 242 3.87 31.48 1.42
N ALA A 243 3.72 31.54 0.09
CA ALA A 243 3.65 32.80 -0.64
C ALA A 243 2.44 33.64 -0.21
N LEU A 244 1.27 33.02 -0.08
CA LEU A 244 0.06 33.70 0.42
C LEU A 244 0.25 34.23 1.85
N THR A 245 0.85 33.43 2.73
CA THR A 245 1.10 33.81 4.13
C THR A 245 2.11 34.96 4.21
N LEU A 246 3.16 34.93 3.38
CA LEU A 246 4.13 36.01 3.27
C LEU A 246 3.46 37.31 2.79
N VAL A 247 2.67 37.26 1.72
CA VAL A 247 1.94 38.42 1.20
C VAL A 247 0.99 38.98 2.24
N ALA A 248 0.20 38.13 2.91
CA ALA A 248 -0.71 38.56 3.98
C ALA A 248 0.05 39.22 5.14
N GLY A 249 1.19 38.65 5.55
CA GLY A 249 2.05 39.23 6.59
C GLY A 249 2.61 40.59 6.20
N LEU A 250 3.07 40.75 4.96
CA LEU A 250 3.56 42.03 4.44
C LEU A 250 2.45 43.09 4.37
N LEU A 251 1.25 42.71 3.93
CA LEU A 251 0.08 43.60 3.92
C LEU A 251 -0.34 44.02 5.33
N LEU A 252 -0.29 43.09 6.30
CA LEU A 252 -0.56 43.41 7.71
C LEU A 252 0.46 44.41 8.27
N LEU A 253 1.76 44.17 8.04
CA LEU A 253 2.82 45.09 8.47
C LEU A 253 2.68 46.48 7.85
N ALA A 254 2.38 46.55 6.54
CA ALA A 254 2.11 47.80 5.85
C ALA A 254 0.87 48.51 6.43
N GLY A 255 -0.21 47.77 6.68
CA GLY A 255 -1.43 48.30 7.30
C GLY A 255 -1.19 48.86 8.70
N LEU A 256 -0.44 48.15 9.54
CA LEU A 256 -0.04 48.63 10.88
C LEU A 256 0.83 49.87 10.80
N PHE A 257 1.83 49.88 9.91
CA PHE A 257 2.69 51.04 9.70
C PHE A 257 1.86 52.28 9.28
N ILE A 258 0.97 52.13 8.29
CA ILE A 258 0.10 53.20 7.82
C ILE A 258 -0.85 53.66 8.94
N GLY A 259 -1.45 52.74 9.69
CA GLY A 259 -2.35 53.05 10.80
C GLY A 259 -1.67 53.78 11.96
N LEU A 260 -0.39 53.52 12.20
CA LEU A 260 0.39 54.16 13.27
C LEU A 260 1.07 55.47 12.85
N LEU A 261 1.18 55.79 11.55
CA LEU A 261 1.74 57.06 11.05
C LEU A 261 1.22 58.32 11.78
N PRO A 262 -0.09 58.46 12.08
CA PRO A 262 -0.59 59.64 12.79
C PRO A 262 -0.08 59.76 14.23
N ALA A 263 0.15 58.64 14.93
CA ALA A 263 0.67 58.62 16.30
C ALA A 263 2.14 59.11 16.35
N PHE A 264 2.94 58.73 15.35
CA PHE A 264 4.33 59.19 15.22
C PHE A 264 4.44 60.67 14.84
N ARG A 265 3.50 61.19 14.02
CA ARG A 265 3.46 62.62 13.64
C ARG A 265 3.13 63.54 14.81
N ARG A 266 2.26 63.11 15.73
CA ARG A 266 1.86 63.92 16.91
C ARG A 266 2.99 64.15 17.92
N HIS A 267 4.01 63.29 17.95
CA HIS A 267 5.12 63.41 18.89
C HIS A 267 6.22 64.39 18.43
N HIS A 268 6.24 64.76 17.13
CA HIS A 268 7.24 65.66 16.56
C HIS A 268 6.84 67.14 16.55
N SER A 269 5.58 67.46 16.87
CA SER A 269 5.11 68.85 17.00
C SER A 269 5.26 69.41 18.44
N GLY A 270 6.20 68.88 19.23
CA GLY A 270 6.39 69.21 20.66
C GLY A 270 7.75 69.78 21.06
N GLY A 271 8.58 70.28 20.15
CA GLY A 271 9.80 71.03 20.47
C GLY A 271 10.05 72.06 19.36
N THR A 272 10.15 73.36 19.62
CA THR A 272 11.04 74.08 20.53
C THR A 272 10.61 75.57 20.54
N PRO A 273 11.31 76.45 21.26
CA PRO A 273 11.21 76.87 22.65
C PRO A 273 10.29 78.08 22.89
#